data_AF-A0A7S4I9D3-F1
#
_entry.id   AF-A0A7S4I9D3-F1
#
_cell.length_a   1.000
_cell.length_b   1.000
_cell.length_c   1.000
_cell.angle_alpha   90.00
_cell.angle_beta   90.00
_cell.angle_gamma   90.00
#
_symmetry.space_group_name_H-M   'P 1'
#
loop_
_entity.id
_entity.type
_entity.pdbx_description
1 polymer ?
#
loop_
_entity_poly.entity_id
_entity_poly.type
_entity_poly.pdbx_seq_one_letter_code
_entity_poly.pdbx_strand_id
1 'polypeptide(L)'
;QGEQRARILSHAKPKQQVKKKSHKFSDHLKKIKINVFRSVDKTIAMDPGLYSEGVQSYFQDSFEKYLSINSTEDFHKFAVEVRRMITSLPLLLFHKEDVWNILIKHLTKPNSIAVDALLDLLTCLARDLLDEFYPFFLDTLRIVVDLIDLKNSKRIEQCFVCIGYMFKFLRK
;
A
#
# COMPACT_ATOMS: atom_id res chain seq x y z
N GLN A 1 65.04 21.12 -14.80
CA GLN A 1 64.01 20.38 -15.56
C GLN A 1 62.69 20.55 -14.81
N GLY A 2 61.96 21.63 -15.10
CA GLY A 2 60.85 22.09 -14.25
C GLY A 2 59.70 22.71 -15.04
N GLU A 3 59.52 22.32 -16.30
CA GLU A 3 58.51 22.87 -17.19
C GLU A 3 57.77 21.74 -17.90
N GLN A 4 56.77 21.17 -17.24
CA GLN A 4 55.63 20.45 -17.87
C GLN A 4 54.83 19.75 -16.77
N ARG A 5 53.96 20.48 -16.05
CA ARG A 5 52.86 19.87 -15.28
C ARG A 5 51.78 20.83 -14.76
N ALA A 6 51.58 21.97 -15.41
CA ALA A 6 50.55 22.92 -15.00
C ALA A 6 49.69 23.36 -16.19
N ARG A 7 48.90 22.44 -16.77
CA ARG A 7 47.88 22.81 -17.77
C ARG A 7 46.82 21.72 -18.03
N ILE A 8 46.23 21.12 -16.99
CA ILE A 8 44.91 20.47 -17.11
C ILE A 8 44.15 20.66 -15.80
N LEU A 9 43.68 21.88 -15.54
CA LEU A 9 42.75 22.19 -14.44
C LEU A 9 41.88 23.37 -14.85
N SER A 10 40.83 23.10 -15.63
CA SER A 10 39.60 23.90 -15.69
C SER A 10 38.60 23.18 -16.58
N HIS A 11 37.30 23.43 -16.38
CA HIS A 11 36.12 22.75 -16.95
C HIS A 11 35.45 21.68 -16.06
N ALA A 12 35.26 21.98 -14.78
CA ALA A 12 34.11 21.43 -14.04
C ALA A 12 32.98 22.48 -14.05
N LYS A 13 31.87 22.19 -14.74
CA LYS A 13 30.65 23.03 -14.71
C LYS A 13 30.03 22.97 -13.30
N PRO A 14 29.54 24.09 -12.75
CA PRO A 14 28.89 24.09 -11.44
C PRO A 14 27.60 23.26 -11.49
N LYS A 15 27.50 22.26 -10.61
CA LYS A 15 26.28 21.46 -10.41
C LYS A 15 25.17 22.39 -9.91
N GLN A 16 24.15 22.62 -10.74
CA GLN A 16 22.94 23.33 -10.34
C GLN A 16 22.29 22.59 -9.15
N GLN A 17 22.28 23.23 -7.99
CA GLN A 17 21.46 22.78 -6.87
C GLN A 17 19.99 23.00 -7.22
N VAL A 18 19.29 21.92 -7.53
CA VAL A 18 17.84 21.94 -7.73
C VAL A 18 17.18 22.22 -6.38
N LYS A 19 16.76 23.47 -6.16
CA LYS A 19 15.89 23.83 -5.04
C LYS A 19 14.60 22.99 -5.12
N LYS A 20 14.42 22.06 -4.19
CA LYS A 20 13.14 21.34 -4.02
C LYS A 20 12.07 22.36 -3.62
N LYS A 21 11.23 22.76 -4.59
CA LYS A 21 10.04 23.59 -4.34
C LYS A 21 9.07 22.80 -3.46
N SER A 22 8.80 23.31 -2.26
CA SER A 22 7.74 22.80 -1.40
C SER A 22 6.39 23.17 -2.01
N HIS A 23 5.64 22.17 -2.47
CA HIS A 23 4.32 22.37 -3.07
C HIS A 23 3.27 22.42 -1.95
N LYS A 24 2.36 23.41 -1.98
CA LYS A 24 1.29 23.52 -0.99
C LYS A 24 0.34 22.31 -1.09
N PHE A 25 -0.23 21.90 0.04
CA PHE A 25 -1.17 20.78 0.14
C PHE A 25 -2.37 20.91 -0.83
N SER A 26 -2.88 22.12 -1.01
CA SER A 26 -3.93 22.45 -1.99
C SER A 26 -3.55 22.09 -3.43
N ASP A 27 -2.27 22.21 -3.78
CA ASP A 27 -1.76 21.94 -5.12
C ASP A 27 -1.55 20.43 -5.33
N HIS A 28 -1.34 19.67 -4.25
CA HIS A 28 -1.35 18.20 -4.29
C HIS A 28 -2.78 17.66 -4.45
N LEU A 29 -3.76 18.17 -3.70
CA LEU A 29 -5.16 17.75 -3.85
C LEU A 29 -5.71 18.01 -5.26
N LYS A 30 -5.33 19.12 -5.89
CA LYS A 30 -5.70 19.41 -7.30
C LYS A 30 -5.04 18.48 -8.31
N LYS A 31 -3.88 17.89 -7.98
CA LYS A 31 -3.17 16.90 -8.81
C LYS A 31 -3.65 15.48 -8.57
N ILE A 32 -4.18 15.19 -7.38
CA ILE A 32 -4.75 13.90 -7.01
C ILE A 32 -6.12 13.78 -7.71
N LYS A 33 -6.11 13.43 -9.00
CA LYS A 33 -7.26 12.81 -9.66
C LYS A 33 -7.27 11.36 -9.20
N ILE A 34 -8.02 11.06 -8.14
CA ILE A 34 -8.27 9.67 -7.70
C ILE A 34 -9.16 9.03 -8.76
N ASN A 35 -8.55 8.58 -9.84
CA ASN A 35 -9.24 7.79 -10.84
C ASN A 35 -9.23 6.35 -10.32
N VAL A 36 -10.07 6.03 -9.34
CA VAL A 36 -10.22 4.65 -8.82
C VAL A 36 -10.47 3.65 -9.97
N PHE A 37 -10.98 4.15 -11.10
CA PHE A 37 -11.25 3.40 -12.32
C PHE A 37 -10.08 3.33 -13.34
N ARG A 38 -9.00 4.14 -13.20
CA ARG A 38 -7.86 4.16 -14.17
C ARG A 38 -6.47 4.16 -13.52
N SER A 39 -6.32 4.62 -12.28
CA SER A 39 -5.10 4.51 -11.47
C SER A 39 -5.02 3.14 -10.78
N VAL A 40 -5.30 2.09 -11.56
CA VAL A 40 -4.73 0.79 -11.27
C VAL A 40 -3.28 0.95 -11.67
N ASP A 41 -2.45 1.37 -10.71
CA ASP A 41 -1.00 1.37 -10.88
C ASP A 41 -0.62 -0.03 -11.36
N LYS A 42 0.31 -0.14 -12.31
CA LYS A 42 0.62 -1.40 -13.02
C LYS A 42 1.07 -2.55 -12.11
N THR A 43 1.26 -2.29 -10.82
CA THR A 43 1.52 -3.25 -9.76
C THR A 43 0.24 -3.90 -9.20
N ILE A 44 -0.91 -3.21 -9.20
CA ILE A 44 -2.24 -3.76 -8.87
C ILE A 44 -2.98 -4.16 -10.16
N ALA A 45 -2.60 -3.56 -11.30
CA ALA A 45 -3.06 -3.90 -12.65
C ALA A 45 -2.24 -5.04 -13.26
N MET A 46 -1.82 -6.01 -12.43
CA MET A 46 -1.53 -7.31 -13.00
C MET A 46 -2.83 -7.79 -13.63
N ASP A 47 -2.76 -7.95 -14.95
CA ASP A 47 -3.82 -8.24 -15.90
C ASP A 47 -5.05 -8.94 -15.27
N PRO A 48 -6.22 -8.28 -15.20
CA PRO A 48 -7.46 -8.91 -14.74
C PRO A 48 -7.82 -10.19 -15.53
N GLY A 49 -7.23 -10.40 -16.72
CA GLY A 49 -7.42 -11.57 -17.55
C GLY A 49 -6.39 -12.70 -17.38
N LEU A 50 -5.36 -12.54 -16.54
CA LEU A 50 -4.32 -13.57 -16.34
C LEU A 50 -4.52 -14.42 -15.07
N TYR A 51 -5.33 -13.94 -14.13
CA TYR A 51 -5.70 -14.69 -12.93
C TYR A 51 -7.00 -15.43 -13.21
N SER A 52 -6.95 -16.77 -13.28
CA SER A 52 -8.16 -17.57 -13.30
C SER A 52 -9.00 -17.22 -12.07
N GLU A 53 -10.22 -16.71 -12.30
CA GLU A 53 -11.20 -16.46 -11.26
C GLU A 53 -11.27 -17.69 -10.32
N GLY A 54 -10.77 -17.53 -9.08
CA GLY A 54 -10.95 -18.52 -8.01
C GLY A 54 -9.75 -19.37 -7.56
N VAL A 55 -8.54 -19.24 -8.13
CA VAL A 55 -7.39 -20.07 -7.69
C VAL A 55 -6.34 -19.30 -6.88
N GLN A 56 -6.11 -18.01 -7.17
CA GLN A 56 -5.03 -17.23 -6.57
C GLN A 56 -5.56 -16.14 -5.63
N SER A 57 -4.95 -16.00 -4.45
CA SER A 57 -5.30 -14.98 -3.46
C SER A 57 -4.45 -13.73 -3.67
N TYR A 58 -5.10 -12.59 -3.91
CA TYR A 58 -4.41 -11.29 -4.00
C TYR A 58 -3.80 -10.90 -2.66
N PHE A 59 -4.44 -11.29 -1.56
CA PHE A 59 -3.90 -11.07 -0.22
C PHE A 59 -2.57 -11.81 -0.04
N GLN A 60 -2.52 -13.08 -0.43
CA GLN A 60 -1.31 -13.90 -0.34
C GLN A 60 -0.17 -13.33 -1.20
N ASP A 61 -0.44 -12.94 -2.44
CA ASP A 61 0.56 -12.36 -3.34
C ASP A 61 1.15 -11.06 -2.76
N SER A 62 0.28 -10.16 -2.28
CA SER A 62 0.71 -8.93 -1.62
C SER A 62 1.45 -9.19 -0.31
N PHE A 63 1.05 -10.23 0.44
CA PHE A 63 1.72 -10.63 1.66
C PHE A 63 3.16 -11.07 1.40
N GLU A 64 3.38 -11.95 0.42
CA GLU A 64 4.72 -12.42 0.07
C GLU A 64 5.61 -11.28 -0.46
N LYS A 65 5.03 -10.38 -1.27
CA LYS A 65 5.70 -9.13 -1.68
C LYS A 65 6.17 -8.35 -0.45
N TYR A 66 5.30 -8.05 0.50
CA TYR A 66 5.68 -7.28 1.69
C TYR A 66 6.61 -8.02 2.62
N LEU A 67 6.52 -9.35 2.71
CA LEU A 67 7.48 -10.17 3.45
C LEU A 67 8.91 -10.01 2.92
N SER A 68 9.08 -9.80 1.61
CA SER A 68 10.39 -9.57 0.99
C SER A 68 10.93 -8.14 1.12
N ILE A 69 10.06 -7.11 1.22
CA ILE A 69 10.47 -5.70 1.17
C ILE A 69 10.28 -4.92 2.48
N ASN A 70 9.45 -5.40 3.41
CA ASN A 70 9.14 -4.70 4.65
C ASN A 70 9.95 -5.29 5.81
N SER A 71 10.94 -4.53 6.28
CA SER A 71 11.83 -4.93 7.39
C SER A 71 11.41 -4.38 8.76
N THR A 72 10.16 -3.92 8.90
CA THR A 72 9.68 -3.34 10.16
C THR A 72 9.29 -4.44 11.15
N GLU A 73 9.58 -4.22 12.43
CA GLU A 73 9.24 -5.18 13.49
C GLU A 73 7.72 -5.41 13.59
N ASP A 74 6.94 -4.35 13.41
CA ASP A 74 5.48 -4.42 13.43
C ASP A 74 4.93 -5.30 12.32
N PHE A 75 5.45 -5.15 11.09
CA PHE A 75 5.05 -6.01 10.00
C PHE A 75 5.46 -7.47 10.24
N HIS A 76 6.65 -7.71 10.81
CA HIS A 76 7.09 -9.07 11.11
C HIS A 76 6.18 -9.76 12.14
N LYS A 77 5.76 -9.03 13.19
CA LYS A 77 4.81 -9.54 14.19
C LYS A 77 3.47 -9.90 13.55
N PHE A 78 2.92 -9.00 12.72
CA PHE A 78 1.74 -9.27 11.92
C PHE A 78 1.92 -10.54 11.06
N ALA A 79 3.05 -10.65 10.37
CA ALA A 79 3.32 -11.76 9.46
C ALA A 79 3.34 -13.12 10.17
N VAL A 80 3.96 -13.20 11.35
CA VAL A 80 3.99 -14.42 12.14
C VAL A 80 2.58 -14.86 12.57
N GLU A 81 1.73 -13.90 12.96
CA GLU A 81 0.36 -14.18 13.41
C GLU A 81 -0.54 -14.69 12.26
N VAL A 82 -0.41 -14.12 11.06
CA VAL A 82 -1.36 -14.38 9.96
C VAL A 82 -0.95 -15.54 9.03
N ARG A 83 0.36 -15.83 8.90
CA ARG A 83 0.93 -16.66 7.82
C ARG A 83 0.27 -18.01 7.61
N ARG A 84 -0.16 -18.68 8.68
CA ARG A 84 -0.76 -20.02 8.61
C ARG A 84 -2.16 -20.04 8.02
N MET A 85 -2.86 -18.90 8.02
CA MET A 85 -4.26 -18.79 7.61
C MET A 85 -4.42 -18.33 6.16
N ILE A 86 -3.35 -17.87 5.52
CA ILE A 86 -3.40 -17.16 4.23
C ILE A 86 -2.68 -17.91 3.10
N THR A 87 -2.38 -19.21 3.29
CA THR A 87 -1.58 -20.00 2.33
C THR A 87 -2.34 -20.38 1.05
N SER A 88 -3.67 -20.20 1.04
CA SER A 88 -4.53 -20.32 -0.13
C SER A 88 -5.83 -19.52 0.08
N LEU A 89 -6.52 -19.20 -1.02
CA LEU A 89 -7.79 -18.46 -0.96
C LEU A 89 -8.88 -19.19 -0.14
N PRO A 90 -9.10 -20.52 -0.26
CA PRO A 90 -10.06 -21.21 0.58
C PRO A 90 -9.75 -21.12 2.08
N LEU A 91 -8.45 -21.20 2.44
CA LEU A 91 -8.03 -21.10 3.83
C LEU A 91 -8.23 -19.67 4.37
N LEU A 92 -7.95 -18.65 3.55
CA LEU A 92 -8.22 -17.25 3.87
C LEU A 92 -9.72 -17.03 4.12
N LEU A 93 -10.59 -17.56 3.26
CA LEU A 93 -12.05 -17.45 3.42
C LEU A 93 -12.57 -18.17 4.67
N PHE A 94 -11.94 -19.28 5.04
CA PHE A 94 -12.25 -20.02 6.27
C PHE A 94 -11.85 -19.23 7.52
N HIS A 95 -10.69 -18.56 7.51
CA HIS A 95 -10.16 -17.78 8.63
C HIS A 95 -10.41 -16.27 8.52
N LYS A 96 -11.38 -15.84 7.70
CA LYS A 96 -11.60 -14.42 7.38
C LYS A 96 -11.71 -13.51 8.61
N GLU A 97 -12.42 -13.95 9.64
CA GLU A 97 -12.60 -13.19 10.88
C GLU A 97 -11.28 -13.01 11.64
N ASP A 98 -10.51 -14.08 11.82
CA ASP A 98 -9.22 -14.06 12.50
C ASP A 98 -8.21 -13.17 11.76
N VAL A 99 -8.14 -13.33 10.43
CA VAL A 99 -7.25 -12.54 9.57
C VAL A 99 -7.61 -11.06 9.65
N TRP A 100 -8.90 -10.72 9.58
CA TRP A 100 -9.36 -9.35 9.71
C TRP A 100 -9.01 -8.77 11.09
N ASN A 101 -9.29 -9.50 12.18
CA ASN A 101 -8.99 -9.06 13.55
C ASN A 101 -7.50 -8.78 13.75
N ILE A 102 -6.63 -9.68 13.28
CA ILE A 102 -5.17 -9.51 13.34
C ILE A 102 -4.75 -8.28 12.53
N LEU A 103 -5.29 -8.15 11.31
CA LEU A 103 -4.96 -7.02 10.45
C LEU A 103 -5.33 -5.69 11.11
N ILE A 104 -6.54 -5.56 11.65
CA ILE A 104 -6.99 -4.37 12.36
C ILE A 104 -6.13 -4.08 13.58
N LYS A 105 -5.86 -5.08 14.43
CA LYS A 105 -4.99 -4.96 15.62
C LYS A 105 -3.65 -4.30 15.27
N HIS A 106 -3.00 -4.74 14.19
CA HIS A 106 -1.72 -4.20 13.75
C HIS A 106 -1.85 -2.85 13.04
N LEU A 107 -2.94 -2.65 12.29
CA LEU A 107 -3.22 -1.39 11.59
C LEU A 107 -3.47 -0.23 12.56
N THR A 108 -4.13 -0.48 13.68
CA THR A 108 -4.44 0.53 14.72
C THR A 108 -3.29 0.73 15.72
N LYS A 109 -2.14 0.08 15.53
CA LYS A 109 -1.01 0.22 16.44
C LYS A 109 -0.44 1.64 16.36
N PRO A 110 -0.38 2.39 17.48
CA PRO A 110 0.17 3.75 17.48
C PRO A 110 1.62 3.78 17.01
N ASN A 111 1.96 4.80 16.21
CA ASN A 111 3.30 5.04 15.66
C ASN A 111 3.87 3.90 14.80
N SER A 112 3.04 2.95 14.36
CA SER A 112 3.50 1.92 13.44
C SER A 112 3.83 2.53 12.08
N ILE A 113 5.01 2.16 11.57
CA ILE A 113 5.44 2.51 10.22
C ILE A 113 5.08 1.41 9.19
N ALA A 114 4.45 0.32 9.64
CA ALA A 114 3.97 -0.77 8.78
C ALA A 114 2.62 -0.48 8.11
N VAL A 115 1.92 0.59 8.53
CA VAL A 115 0.52 0.88 8.15
C VAL A 115 0.35 0.97 6.63
N ASP A 116 1.34 1.47 5.88
CA ASP A 116 1.27 1.52 4.39
C ASP A 116 1.08 0.13 3.78
N ALA A 117 1.77 -0.88 4.31
CA ALA A 117 1.69 -2.26 3.83
C ALA A 117 0.41 -2.94 4.31
N LEU A 118 0.04 -2.72 5.57
CA LEU A 118 -1.18 -3.29 6.15
C LEU A 118 -2.45 -2.75 5.47
N LEU A 119 -2.45 -1.49 5.05
CA LEU A 119 -3.56 -0.87 4.32
C LEU A 119 -3.71 -1.40 2.88
N ASP A 120 -2.58 -1.72 2.21
CA ASP A 120 -2.60 -2.41 0.91
C ASP A 120 -3.14 -3.84 1.08
N LEU A 121 -2.67 -4.56 2.10
CA LEU A 121 -3.20 -5.89 2.44
C LEU A 121 -4.70 -5.86 2.77
N LEU A 122 -5.20 -4.85 3.47
CA LEU A 122 -6.63 -4.67 3.73
C LEU A 122 -7.43 -4.50 2.43
N THR A 123 -6.87 -3.80 1.46
CA THR A 123 -7.48 -3.64 0.15
C THR A 123 -7.55 -4.97 -0.61
N CYS A 124 -6.47 -5.76 -0.56
CA CYS A 124 -6.46 -7.12 -1.11
C CYS A 124 -7.42 -8.06 -0.40
N LEU A 125 -7.57 -7.92 0.92
CA LEU A 125 -8.52 -8.70 1.72
C LEU A 125 -9.94 -8.44 1.25
N ALA A 126 -10.34 -7.16 1.15
CA ALA A 126 -11.66 -6.80 0.64
C ALA A 126 -11.91 -7.31 -0.79
N ARG A 127 -10.87 -7.35 -1.63
CA ARG A 127 -10.94 -7.93 -2.99
C ARG A 127 -11.15 -9.44 -2.99
N ASP A 128 -10.42 -10.16 -2.14
CA ASP A 128 -10.49 -11.63 -2.08
C ASP A 128 -11.81 -12.11 -1.48
N LEU A 129 -12.36 -11.39 -0.50
CA LEU A 129 -13.61 -11.78 0.18
C LEU A 129 -14.87 -11.38 -0.58
N LEU A 130 -14.86 -10.28 -1.34
CA LEU A 130 -16.05 -9.76 -2.02
C LEU A 130 -17.24 -9.65 -1.06
N ASP A 131 -18.35 -10.34 -1.34
CA ASP A 131 -19.56 -10.34 -0.51
C ASP A 131 -19.31 -10.84 0.93
N GLU A 132 -18.32 -11.70 1.15
CA GLU A 132 -17.97 -12.18 2.50
C GLU A 132 -17.33 -11.06 3.37
N PHE A 133 -17.00 -9.91 2.78
CA PHE A 133 -16.43 -8.78 3.51
C PHE A 133 -17.47 -7.85 4.14
N TYR A 134 -18.76 -7.93 3.75
CA TYR A 134 -19.80 -7.05 4.26
C TYR A 134 -19.90 -6.96 5.79
N PRO A 135 -19.76 -8.06 6.56
CA PRO A 135 -19.78 -7.99 8.03
C PRO A 135 -18.71 -7.07 8.61
N PHE A 136 -17.57 -6.92 7.93
CA PHE A 136 -16.43 -6.13 8.39
C PHE A 136 -16.42 -4.70 7.84
N PHE A 137 -17.28 -4.39 6.86
CA PHE A 137 -17.15 -3.18 6.05
C PHE A 137 -17.23 -1.89 6.86
N LEU A 138 -18.25 -1.73 7.71
CA LEU A 138 -18.46 -0.48 8.45
C LEU A 138 -17.34 -0.21 9.46
N ASP A 139 -16.92 -1.23 10.19
CA ASP A 139 -15.82 -1.10 11.15
C ASP A 139 -14.50 -0.81 10.43
N THR A 140 -14.23 -1.51 9.33
CA THR A 140 -13.07 -1.25 8.48
C THR A 140 -13.07 0.19 7.96
N LEU A 141 -14.20 0.68 7.46
CA LEU A 141 -14.32 2.03 6.93
C LEU A 141 -14.02 3.07 8.02
N ARG A 142 -14.57 2.88 9.23
CA ARG A 142 -14.28 3.76 10.37
C ARG A 142 -12.78 3.80 10.68
N ILE A 143 -12.14 2.64 10.77
CA ILE A 143 -10.72 2.52 11.05
C ILE A 143 -9.88 3.20 9.95
N VAL A 144 -10.21 2.99 8.67
CA VAL A 144 -9.47 3.63 7.57
C VAL A 144 -9.63 5.15 7.58
N VAL A 145 -10.80 5.66 7.94
CA VAL A 145 -11.02 7.11 8.11
C VAL A 145 -10.17 7.66 9.26
N ASP A 146 -10.08 6.94 10.38
CA ASP A 146 -9.27 7.34 11.55
C ASP A 146 -7.76 7.34 11.25
N LEU A 147 -7.31 6.58 10.24
CA LEU A 147 -5.91 6.54 9.80
C LEU A 147 -5.51 7.69 8.87
N ILE A 148 -6.44 8.55 8.46
CA ILE A 148 -6.16 9.67 7.57
C ILE A 148 -5.29 10.70 8.31
N ASP A 149 -4.01 10.79 7.90
CA ASP A 149 -3.10 11.85 8.34
C ASP A 149 -3.03 12.97 7.29
N LEU A 150 -3.66 14.11 7.60
CA LEU A 150 -3.71 15.28 6.72
C LEU A 150 -2.33 15.87 6.37
N LYS A 151 -1.27 15.53 7.12
CA LYS A 151 0.10 15.98 6.84
C LYS A 151 0.85 15.04 5.90
N ASN A 152 0.37 13.82 5.73
CA ASN A 152 1.02 12.79 4.92
C ASN A 152 0.18 12.49 3.67
N SER A 153 0.53 13.13 2.56
CA SER A 153 -0.20 12.97 1.29
C SER A 153 -0.28 11.51 0.81
N LYS A 154 0.77 10.71 1.07
CA LYS A 154 0.80 9.30 0.69
C LYS A 154 -0.18 8.49 1.52
N ARG A 155 -0.24 8.71 2.84
CA ARG A 155 -1.23 8.06 3.73
C ARG A 155 -2.65 8.37 3.27
N ILE A 156 -2.94 9.63 2.96
CA ILE A 156 -4.26 10.05 2.46
C ILE A 156 -4.60 9.28 1.19
N GLU A 157 -3.72 9.31 0.19
CA GLU A 157 -3.92 8.61 -1.08
C GLU A 157 -4.22 7.12 -0.86
N GLN A 158 -3.42 6.44 -0.05
CA GLN A 158 -3.64 5.02 0.24
C GLN A 158 -4.97 4.76 0.96
N CYS A 159 -5.40 5.62 1.88
CA CYS A 159 -6.69 5.49 2.55
C CYS A 159 -7.85 5.63 1.55
N PHE A 160 -7.80 6.64 0.68
CA PHE A 160 -8.81 6.83 -0.35
C PHE A 160 -8.80 5.73 -1.41
N VAL A 161 -7.63 5.20 -1.77
CA VAL A 161 -7.50 4.03 -2.65
C VAL A 161 -8.18 2.83 -2.01
N CYS A 162 -7.88 2.54 -0.73
CA CYS A 162 -8.52 1.45 0.03
C CYS A 162 -10.05 1.61 0.05
N ILE A 163 -10.54 2.79 0.43
CA ILE A 163 -11.98 3.11 0.45
C ILE A 163 -12.60 2.94 -0.95
N GLY A 164 -11.96 3.47 -1.98
CA GLY A 164 -12.45 3.36 -3.36
C GLY A 164 -12.56 1.92 -3.84
N TYR A 165 -11.59 1.07 -3.48
CA TYR A 165 -11.63 -0.35 -3.81
C TYR A 165 -12.66 -1.12 -2.99
N MET A 166 -12.82 -0.83 -1.69
CA MET A 166 -13.91 -1.42 -0.90
C MET A 166 -15.27 -1.13 -1.56
N PHE A 167 -15.54 0.12 -1.96
CA PHE A 167 -16.76 0.43 -2.70
C PHE A 167 -16.82 -0.22 -4.08
N LYS A 168 -15.70 -0.36 -4.80
CA LYS A 168 -15.66 -1.01 -6.11
C LYS A 168 -16.06 -2.49 -6.02
N PHE A 169 -15.53 -3.22 -5.05
CA PHE A 169 -15.73 -4.67 -4.91
C PHE A 169 -17.06 -5.02 -4.22
N LEU A 170 -17.58 -4.11 -3.40
CA LEU A 170 -18.86 -4.28 -2.70
C LEU A 170 -20.03 -3.59 -3.41
N ARG A 171 -19.80 -2.99 -4.59
CA ARG A 171 -20.91 -2.46 -5.39
C ARG A 171 -21.55 -3.61 -6.17
N LYS A 172 -22.79 -3.94 -5.83
CA LYS A 172 -23.68 -4.69 -6.71
C LYS A 172 -23.97 -3.89 -7.98
#